data_AF-A0A7Z9TAH3-F1
#
_entry.id   AF-A0A7Z9TAH3-F1
#
_cell.length_a   1.000
_cell.length_b   1.000
_cell.length_c   1.000
_cell.angle_alpha   90.00
_cell.angle_beta   90.00
_cell.angle_gamma   90.00
#
_symmetry.space_group_name_H-M   'P 1'
#
loop_
_entity.id
_entity.type
_entity.pdbx_description
1 polymer ?
#
loop_
_entity_poly.entity_id
_entity_poly.type
_entity_poly.pdbx_seq_one_letter_code
_entity_poly.pdbx_strand_id
1 'polypeptide(L)'
;MLDASVVTSGVIQTLVGLLVSTGFLLTLFVGFLVVAGFSKFRKINRSSLVHRNLVDRMNDQDGSVKYLPPDAPRGGADQLRTPELLEQSGNSN
;
A
#
# COMPACT_ATOMS: atom_id res chain seq x y z
N MET A 1 -19.24 -27.41 54.77
CA MET A 1 -17.81 -27.34 54.36
C MET A 1 -17.83 -27.37 52.85
N LEU A 2 -17.26 -26.38 52.16
CA LEU A 2 -17.21 -26.37 50.70
C LEU A 2 -16.17 -27.40 50.27
N ASP A 3 -16.58 -28.41 49.50
CA ASP A 3 -15.67 -29.49 49.12
C ASP A 3 -14.59 -28.96 48.17
N ALA A 4 -13.32 -29.23 48.51
CA ALA A 4 -12.18 -28.80 47.72
C ALA A 4 -12.23 -29.30 46.27
N SER A 5 -12.89 -30.44 46.03
CA SER A 5 -13.14 -31.01 44.70
C SER A 5 -14.00 -30.09 43.84
N VAL A 6 -15.07 -29.52 44.40
CA VAL A 6 -16.02 -28.64 43.70
C VAL A 6 -15.35 -27.32 43.31
N VAL A 7 -14.55 -26.76 44.23
CA VAL A 7 -13.76 -25.54 43.97
C VAL A 7 -12.75 -25.80 42.86
N THR A 8 -12.04 -26.92 42.92
CA THR A 8 -11.02 -27.27 41.92
C THR A 8 -11.64 -27.49 40.54
N SER A 9 -12.77 -28.19 40.45
CA SER A 9 -13.46 -28.37 39.16
C SER A 9 -13.95 -27.06 38.57
N GLY A 10 -14.47 -26.15 39.41
CA GLY A 10 -14.91 -24.83 38.97
C GLY A 10 -13.74 -24.01 38.40
N VAL A 11 -12.60 -23.97 39.11
CA VAL A 11 -11.40 -23.25 38.64
C VAL A 11 -10.91 -23.80 37.31
N ILE A 12 -10.84 -25.13 37.16
CA ILE A 12 -10.38 -25.76 35.91
C ILE A 12 -11.33 -25.41 34.75
N GLN A 13 -12.65 -25.50 34.96
CA GLN A 13 -13.63 -25.16 33.94
C GLN A 13 -13.55 -23.69 33.52
N THR A 14 -13.39 -22.78 34.48
CA THR A 14 -13.21 -21.35 34.19
C THR A 14 -11.93 -21.10 33.39
N LEU A 15 -10.82 -21.75 33.76
CA LEU A 15 -9.54 -21.59 33.09
C LEU A 15 -9.61 -22.09 31.64
N VAL A 16 -10.22 -23.25 31.41
CA VAL A 16 -10.44 -23.82 30.08
C VAL A 16 -11.35 -22.91 29.25
N GLY A 17 -12.47 -22.44 29.84
CA GLY A 17 -13.37 -21.51 29.16
C GLY A 17 -12.68 -20.20 28.75
N LEU A 18 -11.82 -19.66 29.61
CA LEU A 18 -11.06 -18.45 29.32
C LEU A 18 -10.04 -18.68 28.19
N LEU A 19 -9.36 -19.82 28.19
CA LEU A 19 -8.38 -20.17 27.16
C LEU A 19 -9.05 -20.40 25.80
N VAL A 20 -10.18 -21.12 25.79
CA VAL A 20 -10.97 -21.39 24.58
C VAL A 20 -11.55 -20.10 24.00
N SER A 21 -12.17 -19.25 24.82
CA SER A 21 -12.73 -17.97 24.35
C SER A 21 -11.66 -17.01 23.84
N THR A 22 -10.54 -16.89 24.54
CA THR A 22 -9.41 -16.07 24.10
C THR A 22 -8.82 -16.59 22.79
N GLY A 23 -8.59 -17.91 22.70
CA GLY A 23 -8.09 -18.54 21.48
C GLY A 23 -9.03 -18.37 20.29
N PHE A 24 -10.34 -18.48 20.52
CA PHE A 24 -11.36 -18.25 19.49
C PHE A 24 -11.32 -16.80 18.96
N LEU A 25 -11.30 -15.81 19.87
CA LEU A 25 -11.23 -14.40 19.51
C LEU A 25 -9.95 -14.07 18.73
N LEU A 26 -8.79 -14.57 19.19
CA LEU A 26 -7.52 -14.36 18.49
C LEU A 26 -7.54 -15.00 17.10
N THR A 27 -8.08 -16.21 16.97
CA THR A 27 -8.20 -16.90 15.67
C THR A 27 -9.08 -16.10 14.71
N LEU A 28 -10.24 -15.62 15.20
CA LEU A 28 -11.17 -14.82 14.40
C LEU A 28 -10.53 -13.47 14.00
N PHE A 29 -9.86 -12.81 14.95
CA PHE A 29 -9.19 -11.54 14.71
C PHE A 29 -8.04 -11.67 13.69
N VAL A 30 -7.14 -12.62 13.90
CA VAL A 30 -6.02 -12.87 12.97
C VAL A 30 -6.56 -13.32 11.61
N GLY A 31 -7.54 -14.22 11.58
CA GLY A 31 -8.20 -14.64 10.35
C GLY A 31 -8.83 -13.47 9.60
N PHE A 32 -9.55 -12.60 10.29
CA PHE A 32 -10.12 -11.38 9.73
C PHE A 32 -9.04 -10.43 9.21
N LEU A 33 -7.98 -10.18 9.97
CA LEU A 33 -6.87 -9.33 9.53
C LEU A 33 -6.19 -9.88 8.28
N VAL A 34 -6.04 -11.19 8.16
CA VAL A 34 -5.47 -11.84 6.98
C VAL A 34 -6.42 -11.70 5.78
N VAL A 35 -7.72 -11.99 5.94
CA VAL A 35 -8.72 -11.86 4.87
C VAL A 35 -8.87 -10.41 4.41
N ALA A 36 -9.02 -9.48 5.35
CA ALA A 36 -9.09 -8.04 5.06
C ALA A 36 -7.76 -7.51 4.50
N GLY A 37 -6.62 -7.99 5.00
CA GLY A 37 -5.29 -7.66 4.50
C GLY A 37 -5.09 -8.11 3.05
N PHE A 38 -5.52 -9.32 2.70
CA PHE A 38 -5.51 -9.80 1.32
C PHE A 38 -6.33 -8.91 0.38
N SER A 39 -7.47 -8.36 0.84
CA SER A 39 -8.22 -7.38 0.06
C SER A 39 -7.43 -6.09 -0.24
N LYS A 40 -6.47 -5.75 0.64
CA LYS A 40 -5.57 -4.60 0.48
C LYS A 40 -4.39 -4.89 -0.44
N PHE A 41 -3.90 -6.14 -0.48
CA PHE A 41 -2.84 -6.61 -1.38
C PHE A 41 -3.34 -6.98 -2.79
N ARG A 42 -4.37 -6.31 -3.30
CA ARG A 42 -4.90 -6.57 -4.63
C ARG A 42 -3.85 -6.20 -5.69
N LYS A 43 -3.47 -7.19 -6.51
CA LYS A 43 -2.66 -7.00 -7.73
C LYS A 43 -3.29 -5.88 -8.57
N ILE A 44 -2.51 -4.83 -8.83
CA ILE A 44 -2.84 -3.76 -9.76
C ILE A 44 -2.86 -4.38 -11.15
N ASN A 45 -4.06 -4.67 -11.64
CA ASN A 45 -4.26 -5.16 -13.00
C ASN A 45 -4.48 -3.94 -13.90
N ARG A 46 -3.94 -3.98 -15.13
CA ARG A 46 -4.05 -2.88 -16.12
C ARG A 46 -5.53 -2.52 -16.40
N SER A 47 -6.45 -3.45 -16.20
CA SER A 47 -7.90 -3.23 -16.40
C SER A 47 -8.66 -2.56 -15.24
N SER A 48 -8.00 -1.85 -14.31
CA SER A 48 -8.68 -1.22 -13.16
C SER A 48 -9.28 0.14 -13.56
N LEU A 49 -10.61 0.28 -13.43
CA LEU A 49 -11.34 1.54 -13.69
C LEU A 49 -10.98 2.69 -12.72
N VAL A 50 -10.31 2.39 -11.61
CA VAL A 50 -9.91 3.38 -10.60
C VAL A 50 -8.40 3.49 -10.61
N HIS A 51 -7.90 4.67 -10.99
CA HIS A 51 -6.49 5.03 -10.94
C HIS A 51 -6.19 5.72 -9.61
N ARG A 52 -5.27 5.16 -8.82
CA ARG A 52 -4.93 5.67 -7.48
C ARG A 52 -3.76 6.65 -7.50
N ASN A 53 -2.91 6.53 -8.51
CA ASN A 53 -1.79 7.44 -8.76
C ASN A 53 -1.62 7.65 -10.28
N LEU A 54 -0.80 8.64 -10.65
CA LEU A 54 -0.52 8.96 -12.06
C LEU A 54 0.26 7.85 -12.77
N VAL A 55 1.10 7.11 -12.04
CA VAL A 55 1.94 6.02 -12.57
C VAL A 55 1.09 4.84 -13.05
N ASP A 56 -0.01 4.52 -12.37
CA ASP A 56 -0.99 3.50 -12.76
C ASP A 56 -1.67 3.88 -14.08
N ARG A 57 -1.91 5.19 -14.32
CA ARG A 57 -2.41 5.68 -15.60
C ARG A 57 -1.38 5.58 -16.72
N MET A 58 -0.13 5.92 -16.43
CA MET A 58 0.96 5.91 -17.41
C MET A 58 1.33 4.49 -17.85
N ASN A 59 1.28 3.52 -16.93
CA ASN A 59 1.56 2.13 -17.24
C ASN A 59 0.45 1.44 -18.06
N ASP A 60 -0.75 2.01 -18.11
CA ASP A 60 -1.88 1.43 -18.84
C ASP A 60 -1.76 1.63 -20.37
N GLN A 61 -1.13 2.72 -20.80
CA GLN A 61 -1.03 3.06 -22.23
C GLN A 61 0.15 2.40 -22.96
N ASP A 62 1.26 2.05 -22.28
CA ASP A 62 2.40 1.40 -22.96
C ASP A 62 3.32 0.57 -22.03
N GLY A 63 2.83 0.20 -20.84
CA GLY A 63 3.51 -0.77 -19.96
C GLY A 63 4.82 -0.33 -19.30
N SER A 64 5.35 0.85 -19.59
CA SER A 64 6.48 1.43 -18.89
C SER A 64 6.53 2.95 -19.04
N VAL A 65 6.93 3.67 -17.99
CA VAL A 65 7.23 5.10 -18.08
C VAL A 65 8.50 5.25 -18.92
N LYS A 66 8.34 5.47 -20.22
CA LYS A 66 9.47 5.72 -21.12
C LYS A 66 9.92 7.16 -20.95
N TYR A 67 11.00 7.35 -20.21
CA TYR A 67 11.65 8.65 -20.14
C TYR A 67 12.11 9.06 -21.54
N LEU A 68 11.87 10.32 -21.87
CA LEU A 68 12.41 10.91 -23.08
C LEU A 68 13.95 10.90 -23.00
N PRO A 69 14.66 10.58 -24.11
CA PRO A 69 16.11 10.66 -24.11
C PRO A 69 16.58 12.10 -23.79
N PRO A 70 17.82 12.27 -23.32
CA PRO A 70 18.35 13.57 -22.93
C PRO A 70 18.17 14.65 -24.00
N ASP A 71 18.30 14.25 -25.27
CA ASP A 71 18.26 15.12 -26.45
C ASP A 71 16.88 15.19 -27.13
N ALA A 72 15.84 14.57 -26.55
CA ALA A 72 14.50 14.73 -27.08
C ALA A 72 14.01 16.17 -26.89
N PRO A 73 13.33 16.76 -27.89
CA PRO A 73 12.79 18.12 -27.78
C PRO A 73 11.81 18.19 -26.62
N ARG A 74 12.11 18.99 -25.59
CA ARG A 74 11.33 19.04 -24.34
C ARG A 74 10.21 20.09 -24.35
N GLY A 75 9.83 20.56 -25.53
CA GLY A 75 8.80 21.58 -25.71
C GLY A 75 9.15 22.85 -24.94
N GLY A 76 8.20 23.37 -24.14
CA GLY A 76 8.38 24.61 -23.37
C GLY A 76 9.57 24.61 -22.40
N ALA A 77 10.10 23.45 -22.00
CA ALA A 77 11.29 23.39 -21.16
C ALA A 77 12.60 23.69 -21.93
N ASP A 78 12.61 23.54 -23.26
CA ASP A 78 13.74 23.96 -24.12
C ASP A 78 13.71 25.46 -24.43
N GLN A 79 12.69 26.20 -23.95
CA GLN A 79 12.61 27.64 -24.15
C GLN A 79 13.80 28.37 -23.53
N LEU A 80 14.45 27.80 -22.50
CA LEU A 80 15.64 28.39 -21.88
C LEU A 80 16.93 28.17 -22.71
N ARG A 81 16.87 27.35 -23.75
CA ARG A 81 17.97 27.08 -24.68
C ARG A 81 17.82 27.81 -26.02
N THR A 82 16.86 28.72 -26.14
CA THR A 82 16.73 29.48 -27.37
C THR A 82 17.87 30.50 -27.50
N PRO A 83 18.35 30.73 -28.74
CA PRO A 83 19.53 31.58 -28.98
C PRO A 83 19.33 32.99 -28.44
N GLU A 84 18.12 33.54 -28.53
CA GLU A 84 17.79 34.87 -28.01
C GLU A 84 18.01 35.02 -26.49
N LEU A 85 17.77 33.97 -25.69
CA LEU A 85 17.99 34.00 -24.24
C LEU A 85 19.46 33.74 -23.89
N LEU A 86 20.16 32.92 -24.67
CA LEU A 86 21.58 32.64 -24.49
C LEU A 86 22.43 33.87 -24.79
N GLU A 87 22.09 34.61 -25.84
CA GLU A 87 22.72 35.89 -26.20
C GLU A 87 22.54 36.95 -25.11
N GLN A 88 21.37 37.01 -24.47
CA GLN A 88 21.15 37.89 -23.31
C GLN A 88 21.95 37.47 -22.07
N SER A 89 22.08 36.16 -21.82
CA SER A 89 22.84 35.64 -20.66
C SER A 89 24.36 35.81 -20.78
N GLY A 90 24.90 35.81 -22.01
CA GLY A 90 26.32 36.04 -22.27
C GLY A 90 26.73 37.51 -22.24
N ASN A 91 25.77 38.43 -22.27
CA ASN A 91 25.98 39.88 -22.34
C ASN A 91 25.85 40.58 -20.97
N SER A 92 25.72 39.83 -19.86
CA SER A 92 25.60 40.35 -18.49
C SER A 92 26.90 40.30 -17.68
N ASN A 93 28.07 40.30 -18.34
CA ASN A 93 29.38 40.45 -17.71
C ASN A 93 29.86 41.91 -17.78
#